data_AF-A0A2V8JKD4-F1
#
_entry.id   AF-A0A2V8JKD4-F1
#
_cell.length_a   1.000
_cell.length_b   1.000
_cell.length_c   1.000
_cell.angle_alpha   90.00
_cell.angle_beta   90.00
_cell.angle_gamma   90.00
#
_symmetry.space_group_name_H-M   'P 1'
#
loop_
_entity.id
_entity.type
_entity.pdbx_description
1 polymer ?
#
loop_
_entity_poly.entity_id
_entity_poly.type
_entity_poly.pdbx_seq_one_letter_code
_entity_poly.pdbx_strand_id
1 'polypeptide(L)'
;MEGLEAIFRWLHVLAGIVWIGHLYFFNWVNGPFQAKIDGPTKKIVNPELMPRALYWFRWGAAYTWITGVLLLGLVYYMGQQALATGADWSAGAMIMIAVTFLGVFLYDALWKSGLANNLRGAVVVSFLLVAIIVALFVHFAHFSYRGTLVHTAALFGTIMAFNVWFRIWPAQQKIIRATKNGETADANVVKLAGSRSRHNTYMSVPLLWGMIGQHTTYFAGGNLGIPSDYFWIFLLIIIIVGWHIVFQVYKKAGKVPGF
;
A
#
# COMPACT_ATOMS: atom_id res chain seq x y z
N MET A 1 -25.07 -3.93 -15.47
CA MET A 1 -23.99 -4.10 -14.49
C MET A 1 -22.70 -3.39 -14.94
N GLU A 2 -22.35 -3.45 -16.23
CA GLU A 2 -21.12 -2.85 -16.78
C GLU A 2 -20.97 -1.34 -16.53
N GLY A 3 -22.03 -0.54 -16.68
CA GLY A 3 -21.98 0.91 -16.39
C GLY A 3 -21.68 1.22 -14.91
N LEU A 4 -22.19 0.41 -13.99
CA LEU A 4 -21.93 0.56 -12.55
C LEU A 4 -20.48 0.19 -12.21
N GLU A 5 -19.94 -0.87 -12.83
CA GLU A 5 -18.53 -1.21 -12.69
C GLU A 5 -17.61 -0.10 -13.21
N ALA A 6 -17.93 0.49 -14.37
CA ALA A 6 -17.15 1.59 -14.93
C ALA A 6 -17.11 2.80 -13.99
N ILE A 7 -18.25 3.17 -13.41
CA ILE A 7 -18.33 4.27 -12.43
C ILE A 7 -17.50 3.94 -11.17
N PHE A 8 -17.62 2.74 -10.61
CA PHE A 8 -16.85 2.37 -9.43
C PHE A 8 -15.35 2.30 -9.70
N ARG A 9 -14.92 1.81 -10.88
CA ARG A 9 -13.51 1.85 -11.29
C ARG A 9 -13.01 3.28 -11.39
N TRP A 10 -13.78 4.17 -12.00
CA TRP A 10 -13.42 5.58 -12.11
C TRP A 10 -13.29 6.24 -10.73
N LEU A 11 -14.26 6.05 -9.84
CA LEU A 11 -14.22 6.55 -8.47
C LEU A 11 -13.02 5.99 -7.69
N HIS A 12 -12.73 4.70 -7.84
CA HIS A 12 -11.59 4.04 -7.20
C HIS A 12 -10.26 4.63 -7.67
N VAL A 13 -10.10 4.84 -8.98
CA VAL A 13 -8.90 5.47 -9.56
C VAL A 13 -8.75 6.90 -9.07
N LEU A 14 -9.82 7.70 -9.07
CA LEU A 14 -9.79 9.08 -8.59
C LEU A 14 -9.38 9.13 -7.11
N ALA A 15 -10.02 8.34 -6.25
CA ALA A 15 -9.68 8.26 -4.84
C ALA A 15 -8.23 7.79 -4.63
N GLY A 16 -7.78 6.82 -5.45
CA GLY A 16 -6.42 6.30 -5.43
C GLY A 16 -5.39 7.37 -5.80
N ILE A 17 -5.67 8.21 -6.80
CA ILE A 17 -4.81 9.36 -7.18
C ILE A 17 -4.71 10.34 -6.01
N VAL A 18 -5.83 10.68 -5.37
CA VAL A 18 -5.82 11.57 -4.20
C VAL A 18 -4.98 10.96 -3.09
N TRP A 19 -5.19 9.69 -2.76
CA TRP A 19 -4.48 9.03 -1.68
C TRP A 19 -2.98 8.88 -1.93
N ILE A 20 -2.60 8.25 -3.04
CA ILE A 20 -1.21 7.96 -3.40
C ILE A 20 -0.46 9.25 -3.75
N GLY A 21 -1.12 10.22 -4.36
CA GLY A 21 -0.57 11.56 -4.60
C GLY A 21 -0.15 12.24 -3.30
N HIS A 22 -1.04 12.25 -2.28
CA HIS A 22 -0.69 12.81 -0.97
C HIS A 22 0.38 11.98 -0.25
N LEU A 23 0.36 10.65 -0.40
CA LEU A 23 1.40 9.78 0.13
C LEU A 23 2.79 10.16 -0.40
N TYR A 24 2.92 10.36 -1.71
CA TYR A 24 4.15 10.78 -2.36
C TYR A 24 4.54 12.22 -2.00
N PHE A 25 3.56 13.13 -1.95
CA PHE A 25 3.79 14.48 -1.44
C PHE A 25 4.40 14.46 -0.04
N PHE A 26 3.82 13.71 0.91
CA PHE A 26 4.33 13.69 2.27
C PHE A 26 5.76 13.15 2.39
N ASN A 27 6.08 12.10 1.63
CA ASN A 27 7.35 11.40 1.77
C ASN A 27 8.47 11.99 0.91
N TRP A 28 8.17 12.42 -0.31
CA TRP A 28 9.18 12.85 -1.28
C TRP A 28 9.30 14.37 -1.39
N VAL A 29 8.30 15.13 -0.94
CA VAL A 29 8.30 16.60 -1.03
C VAL A 29 8.29 17.23 0.36
N ASN A 30 7.24 16.98 1.15
CA ASN A 30 7.08 17.61 2.45
C ASN A 30 8.18 17.19 3.44
N GLY A 31 8.54 15.91 3.52
CA GLY A 31 9.62 15.44 4.39
C GLY A 31 10.94 16.20 4.18
N PRO A 32 11.49 16.25 2.95
CA PRO A 32 12.66 17.08 2.61
C PRO A 32 12.47 18.57 2.90
N PHE A 33 11.32 19.15 2.55
CA PHE A 33 11.00 20.55 2.81
C PHE A 33 11.05 20.88 4.32
N GLN A 34 10.47 20.03 5.16
CA GLN A 34 10.47 20.18 6.62
C GLN A 34 11.88 20.13 7.24
N ALA A 35 12.85 19.50 6.57
CA ALA A 35 14.24 19.49 7.00
C ALA A 35 14.99 20.80 6.69
N LYS A 36 14.43 21.67 5.84
CA LYS A 36 15.04 22.94 5.42
C LYS A 36 14.51 24.16 6.17
N ILE A 37 13.31 24.08 6.71
CA ILE A 37 12.69 25.19 7.45
C ILE A 37 12.97 25.08 8.97
N ASP A 38 13.17 26.24 9.59
CA ASP A 38 13.44 26.37 11.02
C ASP A 38 12.17 26.21 11.87
N GLY A 39 12.34 26.19 13.20
CA GLY A 39 11.25 26.03 14.16
C GLY A 39 10.15 27.09 14.02
N PRO A 40 10.49 28.39 14.02
CA PRO A 40 9.53 29.47 13.77
C PRO A 40 8.73 29.30 12.47
N THR A 41 9.38 29.00 11.34
CA THR A 41 8.67 28.81 10.07
C THR A 41 7.73 27.60 10.11
N LYS A 42 8.13 26.50 10.77
CA LYS A 42 7.24 25.34 10.97
C LYS A 42 5.96 25.71 11.72
N LYS A 43 6.04 26.61 12.70
CA LYS A 43 4.86 27.08 13.46
C LYS A 43 3.90 27.91 12.61
N ILE A 44 4.37 28.51 11.52
CA ILE A 44 3.54 29.26 10.57
C ILE A 44 2.94 28.31 9.51
N VAL A 45 3.77 27.44 8.92
CA VAL A 45 3.37 26.62 7.77
C VAL A 45 2.53 25.41 8.19
N ASN A 46 2.90 24.70 9.24
CA ASN A 46 2.30 23.41 9.57
C ASN A 46 0.83 23.48 10.00
N PRO A 47 0.38 24.48 10.78
CA PRO A 47 -1.04 24.62 11.12
C PRO A 47 -1.95 24.75 9.89
N GLU A 48 -1.47 25.38 8.81
CA GLU A 48 -2.25 25.55 7.60
C GLU A 48 -2.09 24.39 6.60
N LEU A 49 -0.87 23.89 6.41
CA LEU A 49 -0.60 22.85 5.42
C LEU A 49 -1.06 21.46 5.89
N MET A 50 -0.66 21.06 7.11
CA MET A 50 -0.75 19.66 7.53
C MET A 50 -2.19 19.16 7.71
N PRO A 51 -3.10 19.88 8.40
CA PRO A 51 -4.47 19.39 8.58
C PRO A 51 -5.21 19.20 7.25
N ARG A 52 -5.00 20.11 6.28
CA ARG A 52 -5.62 20.05 4.95
C ARG A 52 -5.11 18.87 4.15
N ALA A 53 -3.79 18.70 4.07
CA ALA A 53 -3.20 17.55 3.37
C ALA A 53 -3.59 16.21 4.02
N LEU A 54 -3.61 16.15 5.37
CA LEU A 54 -3.96 14.93 6.11
C LEU A 54 -5.45 14.57 5.97
N TYR A 55 -6.33 15.56 5.82
CA TYR A 55 -7.75 15.32 5.55
C TYR A 55 -7.93 14.57 4.23
N TRP A 56 -7.36 15.09 3.14
CA TRP A 56 -7.46 14.46 1.82
C TRP A 56 -6.77 13.10 1.78
N PHE A 57 -5.62 12.96 2.45
CA PHE A 57 -4.91 11.70 2.55
C PHE A 57 -5.72 10.59 3.22
N ARG A 58 -6.34 10.86 4.38
CA ARG A 58 -7.09 9.82 5.12
C ARG A 58 -8.40 9.43 4.44
N TRP A 59 -9.10 10.42 3.90
CA TRP A 59 -10.37 10.15 3.21
C TRP A 59 -10.14 9.54 1.83
N GLY A 60 -9.09 9.97 1.11
CA GLY A 60 -8.62 9.26 -0.08
C GLY A 60 -8.33 7.79 0.21
N ALA A 61 -7.66 7.48 1.34
CA ALA A 61 -7.42 6.10 1.77
C ALA A 61 -8.72 5.32 2.01
N ALA A 62 -9.66 5.91 2.76
CA ALA A 62 -10.95 5.28 3.06
C ALA A 62 -11.76 4.99 1.78
N TYR A 63 -11.93 5.99 0.92
CA TYR A 63 -12.70 5.84 -0.31
C TYR A 63 -12.04 4.85 -1.28
N THR A 64 -10.72 4.87 -1.41
CA THR A 64 -10.00 3.89 -2.24
C THR A 64 -10.22 2.47 -1.72
N TRP A 65 -10.11 2.27 -0.40
CA TRP A 65 -10.31 0.95 0.19
C TRP A 65 -11.76 0.46 0.02
N ILE A 66 -12.76 1.29 0.34
CA ILE A 66 -14.19 0.95 0.20
C ILE A 66 -14.52 0.59 -1.26
N THR A 67 -14.17 1.45 -2.20
CA THR A 67 -14.43 1.20 -3.62
C THR A 67 -13.65 0.00 -4.15
N GLY A 68 -12.43 -0.25 -3.64
CA GLY A 68 -11.63 -1.42 -4.00
C GLY A 68 -12.26 -2.73 -3.54
N VAL A 69 -12.80 -2.78 -2.31
CA VAL A 69 -13.53 -3.95 -1.80
C VAL A 69 -14.80 -4.21 -2.61
N LEU A 70 -15.54 -3.16 -2.97
CA LEU A 70 -16.70 -3.28 -3.86
C LEU A 70 -16.31 -3.84 -5.24
N LEU A 71 -15.20 -3.36 -5.82
CA LEU A 71 -14.70 -3.86 -7.10
C LEU A 71 -14.19 -5.30 -7.01
N LEU A 72 -13.60 -5.73 -5.88
CA LEU A 72 -13.30 -7.16 -5.66
C LEU A 72 -14.56 -8.01 -5.72
N GLY A 73 -15.63 -7.59 -5.04
CA GLY A 73 -16.92 -8.27 -5.08
C GLY A 73 -17.52 -8.33 -6.48
N LEU A 74 -17.65 -7.18 -7.15
CA LEU A 74 -18.32 -7.07 -8.45
C LEU A 74 -17.51 -7.72 -9.58
N VAL A 75 -16.24 -7.34 -9.71
CA VAL A 75 -15.43 -7.71 -10.90
C VAL A 75 -14.81 -9.07 -10.73
N TYR A 76 -14.29 -9.38 -9.55
CA TYR A 76 -13.46 -10.57 -9.36
C TYR A 76 -14.27 -11.76 -8.86
N TYR A 77 -15.23 -11.54 -7.96
CA TYR A 77 -16.05 -12.63 -7.44
C TYR A 77 -17.28 -12.88 -8.32
N MET A 78 -18.12 -11.86 -8.52
CA MET A 78 -19.32 -12.00 -9.37
C MET A 78 -18.96 -12.11 -10.85
N GLY A 79 -17.94 -11.38 -11.32
CA GLY A 79 -17.42 -11.47 -12.67
C GLY A 79 -16.49 -12.65 -12.95
N GLN A 80 -16.32 -13.57 -11.98
CA GLN A 80 -15.55 -14.83 -12.11
C GLN A 80 -14.10 -14.65 -12.60
N GLN A 81 -13.43 -13.56 -12.19
CA GLN A 81 -12.03 -13.29 -12.56
C GLN A 81 -11.03 -13.71 -11.47
N ALA A 82 -11.49 -14.03 -10.26
CA ALA A 82 -10.64 -14.37 -9.13
C ALA A 82 -9.94 -15.74 -9.29
N LEU A 83 -10.67 -16.76 -9.72
CA LEU A 83 -10.19 -18.14 -9.78
C LEU A 83 -9.67 -18.51 -11.17
N ALA A 84 -8.72 -19.45 -11.22
CA ALA A 84 -8.21 -20.02 -12.46
C ALA A 84 -9.31 -20.79 -13.21
N THR A 85 -9.13 -20.97 -14.52
CA THR A 85 -10.08 -21.72 -15.35
C THR A 85 -10.24 -23.15 -14.83
N GLY A 86 -11.49 -23.56 -14.58
CA GLY A 86 -11.82 -24.89 -14.06
C GLY A 86 -11.67 -25.05 -12.55
N ALA A 87 -11.30 -23.99 -11.81
CA ALA A 87 -11.29 -24.00 -10.36
C ALA A 87 -12.61 -23.48 -9.78
N ASP A 88 -13.10 -24.15 -8.74
CA ASP A 88 -14.28 -23.76 -7.98
C ASP A 88 -13.92 -23.06 -6.66
N TRP A 89 -14.91 -22.40 -6.06
CA TRP A 89 -14.78 -21.83 -4.73
C TRP A 89 -14.50 -22.91 -3.68
N SER A 90 -13.27 -22.92 -3.18
CA SER A 90 -12.80 -23.85 -2.16
C SER A 90 -12.67 -23.20 -0.79
N ALA A 91 -12.56 -24.02 0.26
CA ALA A 91 -12.17 -23.52 1.59
C ALA A 91 -10.83 -22.76 1.55
N GLY A 92 -9.90 -23.20 0.70
CA GLY A 92 -8.62 -22.52 0.50
C GLY A 92 -8.79 -21.10 -0.06
N ALA A 93 -9.67 -20.92 -1.05
CA ALA A 93 -10.00 -19.61 -1.58
C ALA A 93 -10.60 -18.68 -0.50
N MET A 94 -11.53 -19.19 0.31
CA MET A 94 -12.14 -18.42 1.40
C MET A 94 -11.12 -18.00 2.47
N ILE A 95 -10.25 -18.92 2.88
CA ILE A 95 -9.18 -18.65 3.84
C ILE A 95 -8.25 -17.57 3.29
N MET A 96 -7.85 -17.67 2.02
CA MET A 96 -6.93 -16.71 1.45
C MET A 96 -7.54 -15.32 1.23
N ILE A 97 -8.84 -15.23 0.93
CA ILE A 97 -9.56 -13.94 0.98
C ILE A 97 -9.50 -13.35 2.40
N ALA A 98 -9.73 -14.16 3.43
CA ALA A 98 -9.62 -13.68 4.81
C ALA A 98 -8.18 -13.22 5.12
N VAL A 99 -7.16 -13.95 4.67
CA VAL A 99 -5.74 -13.54 4.81
C VAL A 99 -5.47 -12.20 4.13
N THR A 100 -6.05 -11.92 2.97
CA THR A 100 -5.93 -10.61 2.30
C THR A 100 -6.35 -9.44 3.20
N PHE A 101 -7.41 -9.61 4.00
CA PHE A 101 -7.91 -8.54 4.87
C PHE A 101 -7.34 -8.57 6.29
N LEU A 102 -7.06 -9.75 6.83
CA LEU A 102 -6.57 -9.94 8.20
C LEU A 102 -5.04 -9.91 8.32
N GLY A 103 -4.31 -10.07 7.21
CA GLY A 103 -2.85 -10.03 7.16
C GLY A 103 -2.24 -8.74 7.73
N VAL A 104 -3.04 -7.67 7.81
CA VAL A 104 -2.68 -6.43 8.46
C VAL A 104 -2.32 -6.56 9.93
N PHE A 105 -2.98 -7.45 10.67
CA PHE A 105 -2.68 -7.66 12.09
C PHE A 105 -1.33 -8.35 12.28
N LEU A 106 -1.01 -9.31 11.41
CA LEU A 106 0.30 -9.96 11.39
C LEU A 106 1.41 -8.96 11.04
N TYR A 107 1.19 -8.15 9.99
CA TYR A 107 2.11 -7.07 9.62
C TYR A 107 2.32 -6.09 10.79
N ASP A 108 1.25 -5.63 11.44
CA ASP A 108 1.36 -4.65 12.51
C ASP A 108 2.08 -5.22 13.74
N ALA A 109 1.79 -6.47 14.11
CA ALA A 109 2.47 -7.20 15.16
C ALA A 109 3.97 -7.35 14.87
N LEU A 110 4.34 -7.76 13.65
CA LEU A 110 5.73 -7.91 13.22
C LEU A 110 6.51 -6.61 13.39
N TRP A 111 5.95 -5.49 12.91
CA TRP A 111 6.60 -4.17 12.96
C TRP A 111 6.48 -3.46 14.32
N LYS A 112 5.81 -4.09 15.29
CA LYS A 112 5.85 -3.69 16.72
C LYS A 112 6.80 -4.57 17.55
N SER A 113 7.24 -5.70 17.01
CA SER A 113 8.15 -6.62 17.70
C SER A 113 9.59 -6.11 17.70
N GLY A 114 10.46 -6.78 18.48
CA GLY A 114 11.89 -6.50 18.49
C GLY A 114 12.58 -6.67 17.13
N LEU A 115 11.99 -7.42 16.19
CA LEU A 115 12.51 -7.55 14.83
C LEU A 115 12.60 -6.20 14.10
N ALA A 116 11.70 -5.26 14.42
CA ALA A 116 11.69 -3.92 13.83
C ALA A 116 12.98 -3.11 14.14
N ASN A 117 13.76 -3.52 15.15
CA ASN A 117 15.05 -2.91 15.47
C ASN A 117 16.15 -3.30 14.46
N ASN A 118 15.99 -4.42 13.75
CA ASN A 118 16.84 -4.82 12.63
C ASN A 118 16.08 -4.63 11.32
N LEU A 119 16.21 -3.45 10.71
CA LEU A 119 15.51 -3.08 9.48
C LEU A 119 15.69 -4.11 8.36
N ARG A 120 16.92 -4.60 8.14
CA ARG A 120 17.20 -5.58 7.07
C ARG A 120 16.48 -6.90 7.34
N GLY A 121 16.57 -7.40 8.57
CA GLY A 121 15.87 -8.62 8.99
C GLY A 121 14.35 -8.48 8.85
N ALA A 122 13.78 -7.36 9.31
CA ALA A 122 12.34 -7.11 9.20
C ALA A 122 11.85 -7.05 7.74
N VAL A 123 12.64 -6.44 6.84
CA VAL A 123 12.32 -6.39 5.40
C VAL A 123 12.39 -7.78 4.77
N VAL A 124 13.44 -8.57 5.06
CA VAL A 124 13.58 -9.94 4.52
C VAL A 124 12.42 -10.82 4.99
N VAL A 125 12.09 -10.80 6.28
CA VAL A 125 10.95 -11.58 6.80
C VAL A 125 9.64 -11.12 6.19
N SER A 126 9.43 -9.80 6.03
CA SER A 126 8.22 -9.27 5.38
C SER A 126 8.11 -9.75 3.93
N PHE A 127 9.21 -9.78 3.17
CA PHE A 127 9.23 -10.29 1.81
C PHE A 127 8.91 -11.78 1.75
N LEU A 128 9.53 -12.59 2.62
CA LEU A 128 9.27 -14.03 2.69
C LEU A 128 7.80 -14.32 3.02
N LEU A 129 7.20 -13.59 3.96
CA LEU A 129 5.77 -13.72 4.28
C LEU A 129 4.88 -13.39 3.06
N VAL A 130 5.19 -12.31 2.34
CA VAL A 130 4.47 -11.98 1.10
C VAL A 130 4.65 -13.06 0.04
N ALA A 131 5.86 -13.59 -0.13
CA ALA A 131 6.14 -14.67 -1.08
C ALA A 131 5.36 -15.95 -0.75
N ILE A 132 5.28 -16.32 0.53
CA ILE A 132 4.46 -17.44 1.01
C ILE A 132 2.98 -17.19 0.73
N ILE A 133 2.46 -16.00 1.04
CA ILE A 133 1.05 -15.66 0.80
C ILE A 133 0.72 -15.73 -0.70
N VAL A 134 1.58 -15.18 -1.56
CA VAL A 134 1.41 -15.23 -3.02
C VAL A 134 1.46 -16.67 -3.54
N ALA A 135 2.38 -17.50 -3.04
CA ALA A 135 2.42 -18.92 -3.40
C ALA A 135 1.13 -19.64 -2.97
N LEU A 136 0.59 -19.33 -1.78
CA LEU A 136 -0.68 -19.89 -1.31
C LEU A 136 -1.87 -19.39 -2.13
N PHE A 137 -1.86 -18.15 -2.62
CA PHE A 137 -2.89 -17.68 -3.57
C PHE A 137 -2.97 -18.56 -4.81
N VAL A 138 -1.83 -18.97 -5.37
CA VAL A 138 -1.78 -19.79 -6.57
C VAL A 138 -2.06 -21.26 -6.27
N HIS A 139 -1.33 -21.85 -5.32
CA HIS A 139 -1.29 -23.31 -5.14
C HIS A 139 -2.36 -23.84 -4.18
N PHE A 140 -2.90 -23.00 -3.30
CA PHE A 140 -3.90 -23.41 -2.31
C PHE A 140 -5.28 -22.79 -2.56
N ALA A 141 -5.34 -21.53 -2.99
CA ALA A 141 -6.59 -20.86 -3.35
C ALA A 141 -6.96 -20.93 -4.83
N HIS A 142 -6.04 -21.40 -5.69
CA HIS A 142 -6.24 -21.50 -7.14
C HIS A 142 -6.67 -20.18 -7.79
N PHE A 143 -6.14 -19.06 -7.31
CA PHE A 143 -6.38 -17.77 -7.93
C PHE A 143 -5.75 -17.71 -9.32
N SER A 144 -6.46 -17.11 -10.27
CA SER A 144 -5.95 -16.83 -11.61
C SER A 144 -4.76 -15.86 -11.54
N TYR A 145 -4.09 -15.62 -12.66
CA TYR A 145 -3.12 -14.52 -12.79
C TYR A 145 -3.71 -13.20 -12.26
N ARG A 146 -4.89 -12.82 -12.76
CA ARG A 146 -5.57 -11.57 -12.38
C ARG A 146 -6.01 -11.59 -10.91
N GLY A 147 -6.53 -12.73 -10.45
CA GLY A 147 -6.91 -12.93 -9.05
C GLY A 147 -5.73 -12.76 -8.10
N THR A 148 -4.59 -13.39 -8.40
CA THR A 148 -3.37 -13.31 -7.60
C THR A 148 -2.84 -11.87 -7.52
N LEU A 149 -2.79 -11.17 -8.65
CA LEU A 149 -2.33 -9.78 -8.71
C LEU A 149 -3.24 -8.85 -7.89
N VAL A 150 -4.56 -8.93 -8.08
CA VAL A 150 -5.49 -8.03 -7.39
C VAL A 150 -5.58 -8.33 -5.89
N HIS A 151 -5.51 -9.59 -5.46
CA HIS A 151 -5.54 -9.93 -4.03
C HIS A 151 -4.24 -9.54 -3.33
N THR A 152 -3.10 -9.59 -4.03
CA THR A 152 -1.84 -9.03 -3.52
C THR A 152 -1.92 -7.51 -3.39
N ALA A 153 -2.47 -6.81 -4.39
CA ALA A 153 -2.71 -5.38 -4.31
C ALA A 153 -3.70 -5.02 -3.19
N ALA A 154 -4.75 -5.81 -2.99
CA ALA A 154 -5.73 -5.62 -1.93
C ALA A 154 -5.15 -5.86 -0.53
N LEU A 155 -4.23 -6.83 -0.38
CA LEU A 155 -3.50 -7.06 0.86
C LEU A 155 -2.67 -5.83 1.23
N PHE A 156 -1.86 -5.33 0.27
CA PHE A 156 -1.10 -4.10 0.47
C PHE A 156 -2.01 -2.91 0.73
N GLY A 157 -3.09 -2.75 -0.03
CA GLY A 157 -4.05 -1.66 0.12
C GLY A 157 -4.72 -1.66 1.49
N THR A 158 -5.07 -2.85 2.00
CA THR A 158 -5.65 -3.01 3.35
C THR A 158 -4.64 -2.67 4.44
N ILE A 159 -3.40 -3.15 4.33
CA ILE A 159 -2.32 -2.77 5.25
C ILE A 159 -2.11 -1.26 5.23
N MET A 160 -2.09 -0.67 4.04
CA MET A 160 -1.87 0.76 3.86
C MET A 160 -3.00 1.61 4.44
N ALA A 161 -4.26 1.24 4.19
CA ALA A 161 -5.43 1.92 4.74
C ALA A 161 -5.46 1.82 6.28
N PHE A 162 -5.13 0.65 6.83
CA PHE A 162 -4.98 0.48 8.27
C PHE A 162 -3.88 1.36 8.86
N ASN A 163 -2.70 1.41 8.22
CA ASN A 163 -1.63 2.30 8.65
C ASN A 163 -2.11 3.75 8.72
N VAL A 164 -2.89 4.21 7.73
CA VAL A 164 -3.44 5.57 7.71
C VAL A 164 -4.35 5.82 8.91
N TRP A 165 -5.35 4.97 9.13
CA TRP A 165 -6.41 5.23 10.12
C TRP A 165 -6.05 4.85 11.55
N PHE A 166 -5.22 3.81 11.75
CA PHE A 166 -4.94 3.26 13.09
C PHE A 166 -3.53 3.55 13.60
N ARG A 167 -2.61 4.01 12.74
CA ARG A 167 -1.24 4.35 13.15
C ARG A 167 -0.88 5.80 12.87
N ILE A 168 -1.03 6.24 11.63
CA ILE A 168 -0.62 7.58 11.18
C ILE A 168 -1.57 8.63 11.74
N TRP A 169 -2.88 8.52 11.52
CA TRP A 169 -3.83 9.55 11.94
C TRP A 169 -3.84 9.79 13.47
N PRO A 170 -3.89 8.75 14.34
CA PRO A 170 -3.80 8.96 15.79
C PRO A 170 -2.47 9.59 16.22
N ALA A 171 -1.35 9.23 15.59
CA ALA A 171 -0.06 9.85 15.85
C ALA A 171 -0.05 11.32 15.40
N GLN A 172 -0.61 11.64 14.23
CA GLN A 172 -0.72 13.00 13.73
C GLN A 172 -1.62 13.86 14.62
N GLN A 173 -2.70 13.33 15.18
CA GLN A 173 -3.52 14.07 16.16
C GLN A 173 -2.70 14.49 17.39
N LYS A 174 -1.85 13.59 17.92
CA LYS A 174 -0.94 13.91 19.03
C LYS A 174 0.08 14.98 18.64
N ILE A 175 0.69 14.86 17.45
CA ILE A 175 1.66 15.84 16.93
C ILE A 175 1.02 17.22 16.75
N ILE A 176 -0.18 17.27 16.16
CA ILE A 176 -0.94 18.51 15.96
C ILE A 176 -1.29 19.14 17.30
N ARG A 177 -1.74 18.35 18.28
CA ARG A 177 -2.07 18.85 19.62
C ARG A 177 -0.85 19.47 20.33
N ALA A 178 0.28 18.77 20.35
CA ALA A 178 1.51 19.30 20.92
C ALA A 178 1.91 20.63 20.24
N THR A 179 1.85 20.66 18.91
CA THR A 179 2.17 21.87 18.14
C THR A 179 1.25 23.05 18.47
N LYS A 180 -0.07 22.81 18.60
CA LYS A 180 -1.05 23.83 18.99
C LYS A 180 -0.81 24.39 20.39
N ASN A 181 -0.31 23.56 21.31
CA ASN A 181 0.03 23.95 22.67
C ASN A 181 1.40 24.65 22.77
N GLY A 182 2.14 24.78 21.67
CA GLY A 182 3.52 25.29 21.69
C GLY A 182 4.55 24.29 22.24
N GLU A 183 4.16 23.03 22.44
CA GLU A 183 5.01 21.94 22.92
C GLU A 183 5.77 21.27 21.76
N THR A 184 6.88 20.63 22.09
CA THR A 184 7.61 19.78 21.13
C THR A 184 6.94 18.41 21.07
N ALA A 185 6.58 17.94 19.89
CA ALA A 185 5.98 16.61 19.72
C ALA A 185 6.96 15.49 20.09
N ASP A 186 6.45 14.43 20.74
CA ASP A 186 7.22 13.24 21.07
C ASP A 186 7.88 12.62 19.82
N ALA A 187 9.21 12.53 19.85
CA ALA A 187 10.02 12.00 18.76
C ALA A 187 9.64 10.56 18.38
N ASN A 188 9.21 9.74 19.34
CA ASN A 188 8.76 8.37 19.07
C ASN A 188 7.45 8.34 18.28
N VAL A 189 6.53 9.27 18.58
CA VAL A 189 5.26 9.41 17.86
C VAL A 189 5.49 9.91 16.42
N VAL A 190 6.40 10.88 16.25
CA VAL A 190 6.81 11.37 14.93
C VAL A 190 7.46 10.24 14.11
N LYS A 191 8.37 9.47 14.72
CA LYS A 191 9.03 8.32 14.10
C LYS A 191 8.02 7.22 13.71
N LEU A 192 7.01 6.96 14.54
CA LEU A 192 5.94 6.02 14.21
C LEU A 192 5.14 6.48 12.98
N ALA A 193 4.69 7.72 12.95
CA ALA A 193 3.93 8.25 11.81
C ALA A 193 4.76 8.21 10.52
N GLY A 194 6.02 8.63 10.59
CA GLY A 194 6.94 8.62 9.45
C GLY A 194 7.27 7.22 8.93
N SER A 195 7.53 6.26 9.83
CA SER A 195 7.85 4.87 9.43
C SER A 195 6.67 4.21 8.72
N ARG A 196 5.45 4.32 9.26
CA ARG A 196 4.25 3.75 8.64
C ARG A 196 3.90 4.41 7.31
N SER A 197 4.11 5.73 7.20
CA SER A 197 3.99 6.45 5.93
C SER A 197 4.99 5.93 4.89
N ARG A 198 6.25 5.70 5.30
CA ARG A 198 7.27 5.12 4.43
C ARG A 198 6.93 3.70 3.99
N HIS A 199 6.47 2.85 4.89
CA HIS A 199 6.01 1.49 4.52
C HIS A 199 4.94 1.55 3.45
N ASN A 200 3.95 2.45 3.60
CA ASN A 200 2.93 2.66 2.58
C ASN A 200 3.54 3.06 1.23
N THR A 201 4.57 3.91 1.19
CA THR A 201 5.26 4.26 -0.07
C THR A 201 5.91 3.05 -0.73
N TYR A 202 6.54 2.15 0.04
CA TYR A 202 7.16 0.94 -0.52
C TYR A 202 6.10 -0.05 -1.05
N MET A 203 4.96 -0.15 -0.39
CA MET A 203 3.85 -1.00 -0.84
C MET A 203 3.08 -0.42 -2.04
N SER A 204 3.05 0.90 -2.22
CA SER A 204 2.21 1.52 -3.25
C SER A 204 2.62 1.17 -4.68
N VAL A 205 3.91 1.08 -4.99
CA VAL A 205 4.38 0.79 -6.36
C VAL A 205 3.97 -0.62 -6.83
N PRO A 206 4.26 -1.71 -6.09
CA PRO A 206 3.79 -3.02 -6.50
C PRO A 206 2.27 -3.19 -6.40
N LEU A 207 1.60 -2.47 -5.49
CA LEU A 207 0.14 -2.42 -5.45
C LEU A 207 -0.42 -1.87 -6.77
N LEU A 208 0.12 -0.76 -7.29
CA LEU A 208 -0.32 -0.18 -8.56
C LEU A 208 -0.12 -1.15 -9.73
N TRP A 209 0.96 -1.94 -9.72
CA TRP A 209 1.14 -3.01 -10.71
C TRP A 209 0.01 -4.05 -10.65
N GLY A 210 -0.30 -4.54 -9.44
CA GLY A 210 -1.39 -5.51 -9.26
C GLY A 210 -2.76 -4.98 -9.71
N MET A 211 -2.99 -3.66 -9.62
CA MET A 211 -4.23 -3.03 -10.11
C MET A 211 -4.36 -3.04 -11.63
N ILE A 212 -3.25 -3.00 -12.37
CA ILE A 212 -3.24 -3.02 -13.85
C ILE A 212 -3.04 -4.43 -14.42
N GLY A 213 -3.38 -5.48 -13.66
CA GLY A 213 -3.23 -6.88 -14.08
C GLY A 213 -3.84 -7.20 -15.45
N GLN A 214 -4.95 -6.54 -15.81
CA GLN A 214 -5.59 -6.72 -17.13
C GLN A 214 -4.75 -6.19 -18.29
N HIS A 215 -3.87 -5.22 -18.03
CA HIS A 215 -2.99 -4.60 -19.02
C HIS A 215 -1.59 -5.22 -19.04
N THR A 216 -1.35 -6.23 -18.22
CA THR A 216 -0.02 -6.86 -18.05
C THR A 216 -0.08 -8.37 -18.29
N THR A 217 -1.10 -8.85 -19.01
CA THR A 217 -1.29 -10.28 -19.32
C THR A 217 -0.12 -10.91 -20.10
N TYR A 218 0.74 -10.11 -20.72
CA TYR A 218 2.02 -10.57 -21.26
C TYR A 218 2.87 -11.33 -20.22
N PHE A 219 2.74 -10.98 -18.93
CA PHE A 219 3.43 -11.62 -17.81
C PHE A 219 2.61 -12.72 -17.11
N ALA A 220 1.48 -13.15 -17.69
CA ALA A 220 0.68 -14.27 -17.18
C ALA A 220 1.31 -15.65 -17.40
N GLY A 221 2.55 -15.69 -17.91
CA GLY A 221 3.32 -16.89 -18.22
C GLY A 221 3.11 -17.39 -19.66
N GLY A 222 4.00 -18.25 -20.14
CA GLY A 222 4.09 -18.67 -21.55
C GLY A 222 4.90 -17.71 -22.44
N ASN A 223 5.29 -16.54 -21.92
CA ASN A 223 6.18 -15.58 -22.56
C ASN A 223 7.53 -15.51 -21.82
N LEU A 224 8.55 -14.92 -22.44
CA LEU A 224 9.88 -14.71 -21.84
C LEU A 224 10.59 -16.01 -21.38
N GLY A 225 10.19 -17.17 -21.91
CA GLY A 225 10.74 -18.47 -21.52
C GLY A 225 10.28 -18.98 -20.15
N ILE A 226 9.27 -18.34 -19.53
CA ILE A 226 8.72 -18.72 -18.24
C ILE A 226 7.44 -19.54 -18.46
N PRO A 227 7.33 -20.78 -17.95
CA PRO A 227 6.10 -21.55 -18.07
C PRO A 227 4.92 -20.86 -17.37
N SER A 228 3.70 -21.13 -17.85
CA SER A 228 2.46 -20.54 -17.32
C SER A 228 2.34 -20.65 -15.80
N ASP A 229 2.78 -21.76 -15.24
CA ASP A 229 2.59 -22.10 -13.83
C ASP A 229 3.47 -21.26 -12.87
N TYR A 230 4.40 -20.47 -13.43
CA TYR A 230 5.36 -19.66 -12.68
C TYR A 230 5.13 -18.15 -12.80
N PHE A 231 3.97 -17.70 -13.30
CA PHE A 231 3.65 -16.26 -13.42
C PHE A 231 3.82 -15.49 -12.09
N TRP A 232 3.61 -16.15 -10.96
CA TRP A 232 3.67 -15.53 -9.63
C TRP A 232 5.08 -15.18 -9.20
N ILE A 233 6.11 -15.86 -9.73
CA ILE A 233 7.51 -15.49 -9.52
C ILE A 233 7.78 -14.10 -10.13
N PHE A 234 7.20 -13.81 -11.29
CA PHE A 234 7.30 -12.50 -11.91
C PHE A 234 6.70 -11.41 -11.01
N LEU A 235 5.55 -11.67 -10.37
CA LEU A 235 4.97 -10.73 -9.40
C LEU A 235 5.93 -10.46 -8.23
N LEU A 236 6.62 -11.48 -7.71
CA LEU A 236 7.63 -11.29 -6.65
C LEU A 236 8.82 -10.44 -7.11
N ILE A 237 9.27 -10.63 -8.35
CA ILE A 237 10.31 -9.80 -8.97
C ILE A 237 9.83 -8.35 -9.06
N ILE A 238 8.60 -8.12 -9.52
CA ILE A 238 8.01 -6.78 -9.59
C ILE A 238 7.92 -6.12 -8.22
N ILE A 239 7.63 -6.88 -7.16
CA ILE A 239 7.64 -6.36 -5.79
C ILE A 239 9.03 -5.83 -5.42
N ILE A 240 10.08 -6.62 -5.68
CA ILE A 240 11.47 -6.21 -5.42
C ILE A 240 11.85 -4.99 -6.25
N VAL A 241 11.53 -4.99 -7.55
CA VAL A 241 11.80 -3.86 -8.46
C VAL A 241 11.07 -2.61 -7.98
N GLY A 242 9.79 -2.72 -7.62
CA GLY A 242 9.00 -1.62 -7.08
C GLY A 242 9.62 -1.03 -5.81
N TRP A 243 10.06 -1.89 -4.88
CA TRP A 243 10.79 -1.44 -3.69
C TRP A 243 12.10 -0.74 -4.03
N HIS A 244 12.86 -1.26 -4.99
CA HIS A 244 14.10 -0.65 -5.44
C HIS A 244 13.86 0.74 -6.05
N ILE A 245 12.82 0.90 -6.88
CA ILE A 245 12.43 2.19 -7.44
C ILE A 245 12.14 3.19 -6.31
N VAL A 246 11.30 2.81 -5.35
CA VAL A 246 10.98 3.67 -4.19
C VAL A 246 12.23 4.04 -3.42
N PHE A 247 13.15 3.10 -3.21
CA PHE A 247 14.44 3.36 -2.56
C PHE A 247 15.27 4.41 -3.33
N GLN A 248 15.35 4.32 -4.65
CA GLN A 248 16.07 5.31 -5.46
C GLN A 248 15.40 6.69 -5.40
N VAL A 249 14.06 6.75 -5.42
CA VAL A 249 13.34 8.01 -5.27
C VAL A 249 13.62 8.65 -3.91
N TYR A 250 13.62 7.89 -2.82
CA TYR A 250 14.02 8.42 -1.50
C TYR A 250 15.45 8.98 -1.49
N LYS A 251 16.41 8.31 -2.15
CA LYS A 251 17.79 8.81 -2.27
C LYS A 251 17.89 10.14 -3.04
N LYS A 252 17.00 10.35 -4.01
CA LYS A 252 16.96 11.56 -4.83
C LYS A 252 16.16 12.69 -4.17
N ALA A 253 15.02 12.39 -3.54
CA ALA A 253 14.06 13.35 -2.99
C ALA A 253 14.71 14.41 -2.08
N GLY A 254 15.57 13.99 -1.14
CA GLY A 254 16.27 14.91 -0.25
C GLY A 254 17.35 15.79 -0.90
N LYS A 255 17.70 15.51 -2.17
CA LYS A 255 18.73 16.21 -2.95
C LYS A 255 18.15 17.08 -4.05
N VAL A 256 16.83 17.05 -4.27
CA VAL A 256 16.19 17.95 -5.24
C VAL A 256 16.26 19.37 -4.66
N PRO A 257 16.92 20.33 -5.35
CA PRO A 257 17.05 21.69 -4.82
C PRO A 257 15.69 22.41 -4.85
N GLY A 258 15.48 23.25 -3.83
CA GLY A 258 14.48 24.32 -3.91
C GLY A 258 15.07 25.54 -4.63
N PHE A 259 14.24 26.53 -4.91
CA PHE A 259 14.67 27.86 -5.35
C PHE A 259 15.03 28.75 -4.16
#